data_AF-A0A8C6H9E7-F1
#
_entry.id   AF-A0A8C6H9E7-F1
#
_cell.length_a   1.000
_cell.length_b   1.000
_cell.length_c   1.000
_cell.angle_alpha   90.00
_cell.angle_beta   90.00
_cell.angle_gamma   90.00
#
_symmetry.space_group_name_H-M   'P 1'
#
loop_
_entity.id
_entity.type
_entity.pdbx_description
1 polymer ?
#
loop_
_entity_poly.entity_id
_entity_poly.type
_entity_poly.pdbx_seq_one_letter_code
_entity_poly.pdbx_strand_id
1 'polypeptide(L)'
;MNIQEDYRTPNRLNQKRNSSQHIIIRTTNALKKDRILKAVKEKGQVTYKGRPIRITPDFSPETMKGRRSWTNTDTKKTQMPTQDIIPSKTLNYHRGRRQSIP
;
A
#
# COMPACT_ATOMS: atom_id res chain seq x y z
N MET A 1 19.82 -7.76 2.27
CA MET A 1 18.72 -6.94 1.72
C MET A 1 19.39 -5.90 0.84
N ASN A 2 19.08 -5.83 -0.45
CA ASN A 2 19.81 -4.95 -1.37
C ASN A 2 18.98 -3.67 -1.50
N ILE A 3 19.41 -2.62 -0.83
CA ILE A 3 18.79 -1.30 -0.88
C ILE A 3 19.48 -0.56 -2.02
N GLN A 4 18.67 -0.02 -2.92
CA GLN A 4 19.14 0.69 -4.09
C GLN A 4 19.37 2.16 -3.74
N GLU A 5 18.38 2.77 -3.08
CA GLU A 5 18.43 4.15 -2.59
C GLU A 5 17.51 4.28 -1.37
N ASP A 6 17.88 5.12 -0.43
CA ASP A 6 17.02 5.59 0.66
C ASP A 6 17.08 7.12 0.75
N TYR A 7 15.91 7.76 0.76
CA TYR A 7 15.85 9.21 0.87
C TYR A 7 14.59 9.66 1.62
N ARG A 8 14.64 10.89 2.13
CA ARG A 8 13.55 11.49 2.89
C ARG A 8 12.70 12.36 1.96
N THR A 9 11.38 12.32 2.12
CA THR A 9 10.47 13.11 1.28
C THR A 9 9.76 14.20 2.08
N PRO A 10 9.93 15.49 1.73
CA PRO A 10 10.85 16.06 0.73
C PRO A 10 12.32 16.01 1.18
N ASN A 11 13.27 16.02 0.24
CA ASN A 11 14.71 15.92 0.52
C ASN A 11 15.22 17.08 1.43
N ARG A 12 14.49 18.19 1.50
CA ARG A 12 14.80 19.33 2.38
C ARG A 12 14.06 19.26 3.71
N LEU A 13 14.79 19.51 4.79
CA LEU A 13 14.23 19.65 6.14
C LEU A 13 13.35 20.90 6.23
N ASN A 14 12.09 20.74 6.62
CA ASN A 14 11.17 21.86 6.85
C ASN A 14 10.97 22.04 8.36
N GLN A 15 11.59 23.08 8.92
CA GLN A 15 11.59 23.36 10.37
C GLN A 15 10.21 23.75 10.91
N LYS A 16 9.27 24.22 10.06
CA LYS A 16 7.89 24.55 10.46
C LYS A 16 6.99 23.33 10.63
N ARG A 17 7.47 22.11 10.31
CA ARG A 17 6.67 20.88 10.31
C ARG A 17 6.92 20.07 11.58
N ASN A 18 5.87 19.88 12.39
CA ASN A 18 5.94 19.12 13.65
C ASN A 18 5.92 17.59 13.46
N SER A 19 5.52 17.09 12.28
CA SER A 19 5.47 15.66 11.97
C SER A 19 6.78 15.17 11.31
N SER A 20 7.26 13.99 11.70
CA SER A 20 8.34 13.31 10.99
C SER A 20 8.02 13.11 9.50
N GLN A 21 8.99 13.38 8.63
CA GLN A 21 8.87 13.11 7.19
C GLN A 21 9.01 11.60 6.90
N HIS A 22 8.32 11.13 5.87
CA HIS A 22 8.40 9.74 5.41
C HIS A 22 9.77 9.46 4.78
N ILE A 23 10.27 8.23 4.99
CA ILE A 23 11.48 7.70 4.35
C ILE A 23 11.02 6.78 3.23
N ILE A 24 11.50 7.02 2.02
CA ILE A 24 11.28 6.15 0.87
C ILE A 24 12.50 5.27 0.73
N ILE A 25 12.27 3.95 0.71
CA ILE A 25 13.31 2.94 0.51
C ILE A 25 13.05 2.26 -0.82
N ARG A 26 13.95 2.43 -1.78
CA ARG A 26 13.92 1.74 -3.07
C ARG A 26 14.69 0.44 -2.96
N THR A 27 14.02 -0.67 -3.25
CA THR A 27 14.60 -2.01 -3.22
C THR A 27 14.72 -2.56 -4.64
N THR A 28 15.88 -3.13 -4.99
CA THR A 28 16.10 -3.78 -6.30
C THR A 28 15.24 -5.01 -6.54
N ASN A 29 14.79 -5.67 -5.46
CA ASN A 29 14.13 -6.97 -5.53
C ASN A 29 12.70 -6.88 -4.98
N ALA A 30 11.71 -7.04 -5.88
CA ALA A 30 10.29 -6.99 -5.54
C ALA A 30 9.87 -8.09 -4.55
N LEU A 31 10.39 -9.32 -4.69
CA LEU A 31 10.10 -10.43 -3.78
C LEU A 31 10.53 -10.12 -2.34
N LYS A 32 11.70 -9.48 -2.17
CA LYS A 32 12.16 -9.05 -0.83
C LYS A 32 11.24 -7.97 -0.25
N LYS A 33 10.82 -7.01 -1.07
CA LYS A 33 9.86 -5.97 -0.65
C LYS A 33 8.55 -6.59 -0.16
N ASP A 34 8.00 -7.53 -0.92
CA ASP A 34 6.71 -8.14 -0.61
C ASP A 34 6.76 -9.01 0.65
N ARG A 35 7.88 -9.72 0.87
CA ARG A 35 8.11 -10.47 2.12
C ARG A 35 8.13 -9.57 3.35
N ILE A 36 8.76 -8.39 3.25
CA ILE A 36 8.78 -7.42 4.36
C ILE A 36 7.36 -6.91 4.61
N LEU A 37 6.65 -6.50 3.57
CA LEU A 37 5.28 -6.00 3.71
C LEU A 37 4.32 -7.07 4.26
N LYS A 38 4.51 -8.34 3.89
CA LYS A 38 3.75 -9.46 4.44
C LYS A 38 4.02 -9.64 5.94
N ALA A 39 5.30 -9.67 6.34
CA ALA A 39 5.67 -9.76 7.75
C ALA A 39 5.13 -8.60 8.59
N VAL A 40 5.11 -7.38 8.05
CA VAL A 40 4.51 -6.21 8.70
C VAL A 40 3.01 -6.41 8.93
N LYS A 41 2.29 -6.93 7.94
CA LYS A 41 0.85 -7.22 8.05
C LYS A 41 0.56 -8.28 9.09
N GLU A 42 1.34 -9.36 9.11
CA GLU A 42 1.17 -10.47 10.06
C GLU A 42 1.49 -10.05 11.50
N LYS A 43 2.52 -9.21 11.70
CA LYS A 43 2.90 -8.72 13.03
C LYS A 43 1.96 -7.65 13.57
N GLY A 44 1.29 -6.89 12.71
CA GLY A 44 0.40 -5.78 13.08
C GLY A 44 1.14 -4.52 13.54
N GLN A 45 1.99 -4.61 14.56
CA GLN A 45 2.78 -3.50 15.09
C GLN A 45 4.29 -3.72 14.90
N VAL A 46 4.93 -2.75 14.24
CA VAL A 46 6.39 -2.70 14.10
C VAL A 46 6.93 -1.59 14.97
N THR A 47 8.05 -1.82 15.66
CA THR A 47 8.67 -0.85 16.55
C THR A 47 10.12 -0.60 16.17
N TYR A 48 10.56 0.65 16.25
CA TYR A 48 11.95 1.07 16.10
C TYR A 48 12.35 1.91 17.31
N LYS A 49 13.42 1.52 18.01
CA LYS A 49 13.90 2.19 19.24
C LYS A 49 12.77 2.43 20.26
N GLY A 50 11.93 1.42 20.49
CA GLY A 50 10.79 1.49 21.42
C GLY A 50 9.58 2.29 20.93
N ARG A 51 9.60 2.86 19.72
CA ARG A 51 8.49 3.64 19.16
C ARG A 51 7.78 2.87 18.04
N PRO A 52 6.44 2.86 17.99
CA PRO A 52 5.71 2.26 16.87
C PRO A 52 6.02 2.99 15.56
N ILE A 53 6.25 2.22 14.50
CA ILE A 53 6.46 2.72 13.14
C ILE A 53 5.49 2.04 12.17
N ARG A 54 5.12 2.77 11.12
CA ARG A 54 4.25 2.29 10.05
C ARG A 54 5.10 2.10 8.79
N ILE A 55 5.07 0.89 8.24
CA ILE A 55 5.68 0.55 6.96
C ILE A 55 4.54 0.32 5.97
N THR A 56 4.58 0.97 4.82
CA THR A 56 3.49 0.92 3.84
C THR A 56 4.09 0.89 2.43
N PRO A 57 3.52 0.13 1.48
CA PRO A 57 3.92 0.23 0.09
C PRO A 57 3.67 1.65 -0.44
N ASP A 58 4.59 2.13 -1.28
CA ASP A 58 4.39 3.37 -2.02
C ASP A 58 3.42 3.13 -3.20
N PHE A 59 2.49 4.04 -3.40
CA PHE A 59 1.45 3.95 -4.43
C PHE A 59 1.46 5.22 -5.30
N SER A 60 1.23 5.05 -6.60
CA SER A 60 1.00 6.19 -7.50
C SER A 60 -0.17 7.05 -7.03
N PRO A 61 -0.16 8.38 -7.26
CA PRO A 61 -1.26 9.26 -6.91
C PRO A 61 -2.63 8.78 -7.41
N GLU A 62 -2.70 8.21 -8.62
CA GLU A 62 -3.92 7.66 -9.23
C GLU A 62 -4.43 6.46 -8.44
N THR A 63 -3.53 5.52 -8.10
CA THR A 63 -3.86 4.35 -7.28
C THR A 63 -4.31 4.76 -5.89
N MET A 64 -3.65 5.77 -5.31
CA MET A 64 -4.00 6.30 -4.00
C MET A 64 -5.37 6.99 -4.01
N LYS A 65 -5.66 7.77 -5.06
CA LYS A 65 -6.97 8.42 -5.27
C LYS A 65 -8.07 7.38 -5.41
N GLY A 66 -7.86 6.33 -6.20
CA GLY A 66 -8.79 5.21 -6.33
C GLY A 66 -9.06 4.55 -4.98
N ARG A 67 -8.02 4.21 -4.19
CA ARG A 67 -8.19 3.62 -2.85
C ARG A 67 -8.99 4.52 -1.89
N ARG A 68 -8.77 5.84 -1.92
CA ARG A 68 -9.49 6.79 -1.06
C ARG A 68 -10.95 6.99 -1.49
N SER A 69 -11.27 6.90 -2.79
CA SER A 69 -12.66 7.01 -3.23
C SER A 69 -13.49 5.81 -2.74
N TRP A 70 -12.92 4.61 -2.69
CA TRP A 70 -13.62 3.41 -2.18
C TRP A 70 -13.99 3.53 -0.69
N THR A 71 -13.11 4.08 0.15
CA THR A 71 -13.41 4.28 1.58
C THR A 71 -14.54 5.27 1.83
N ASN A 72 -14.79 6.20 0.90
CA ASN A 72 -15.89 7.15 0.99
C ASN A 72 -17.22 6.57 0.48
N THR A 73 -17.18 5.49 -0.30
CA THR A 73 -18.38 4.80 -0.79
C THR A 73 -18.84 3.67 0.15
N ASP A 74 -17.95 3.14 0.99
CA ASP A 74 -18.21 2.01 1.90
C ASP A 74 -19.19 2.31 3.05
N THR A 75 -19.62 3.55 3.27
CA THR A 75 -20.77 3.83 4.16
C THR A 75 -22.10 3.32 3.59
N LYS A 76 -22.15 2.86 2.33
CA LYS A 76 -23.32 2.17 1.76
C LYS A 76 -22.97 0.73 1.40
N LYS A 77 -23.06 -0.15 2.41
CA LYS A 77 -23.28 -1.61 2.36
C LYS A 77 -22.72 -2.35 1.14
N THR A 78 -21.69 -3.18 1.34
CA THR A 78 -21.63 -4.63 0.98
C THR A 78 -20.25 -5.18 1.31
N GLN A 79 -20.19 -6.13 2.25
CA GLN A 79 -18.98 -6.86 2.61
C GLN A 79 -18.60 -7.85 1.50
N MET A 80 -17.38 -7.75 0.96
CA MET A 80 -16.74 -8.80 0.14
C MET A 80 -15.32 -9.08 0.67
N PRO A 81 -14.84 -10.34 0.65
CA PRO A 81 -13.65 -10.74 1.40
C PRO A 81 -12.34 -10.27 0.73
N THR A 82 -11.40 -9.92 1.59
CA THR A 82 -10.07 -9.38 1.28
C THR A 82 -9.12 -10.49 0.87
N GLN A 83 -8.97 -10.78 -0.42
CA GLN A 83 -7.74 -11.40 -0.97
C GLN A 83 -7.47 -10.86 -2.39
N ASP A 84 -6.30 -10.25 -2.54
CA ASP A 84 -5.54 -10.07 -3.77
C ASP A 84 -6.27 -9.61 -5.05
N ILE A 85 -6.22 -8.29 -5.35
CA ILE A 85 -6.46 -7.80 -6.71
C ILE A 85 -5.19 -7.13 -7.25
N ILE A 86 -4.54 -7.92 -8.09
CA ILE A 86 -3.46 -7.66 -9.04
C ILE A 86 -3.79 -6.40 -9.89
N PRO A 87 -2.81 -5.53 -10.24
CA PRO A 87 -3.08 -4.39 -11.10
C PRO A 87 -3.45 -4.85 -12.51
N SER A 88 -4.43 -4.18 -13.12
CA SER A 88 -4.86 -4.32 -14.52
C SER A 88 -5.29 -5.73 -14.96
N LYS A 89 -6.50 -6.13 -14.56
CA LYS A 89 -7.49 -6.83 -15.40
C LYS A 89 -8.82 -6.75 -14.66
N THR A 90 -9.75 -5.97 -15.20
CA THR A 90 -11.07 -5.71 -14.61
C THR A 90 -11.86 -7.02 -14.53
N LEU A 91 -11.87 -7.68 -13.35
CA LEU A 91 -12.73 -8.83 -13.10
C LEU A 91 -13.94 -8.37 -12.29
N ASN A 92 -15.00 -7.99 -13.00
CA ASN A 92 -16.29 -7.67 -12.39
C ASN A 92 -16.99 -8.98 -11.97
N TYR A 93 -17.16 -9.20 -10.67
CA TYR A 93 -18.03 -10.25 -10.15
C TYR A 93 -19.48 -9.77 -10.20
N HIS A 94 -20.22 -10.19 -11.23
CA HIS A 94 -21.67 -10.18 -11.19
C HIS A 94 -22.17 -11.62 -11.11
N ARG A 95 -22.92 -11.87 -10.04
CA ARG A 95 -23.62 -13.09 -9.68
C ARG A 95 -24.21 -13.78 -10.92
N GLY A 96 -23.63 -14.94 -11.26
CA GLY A 96 -24.27 -16.00 -12.04
C GLY A 96 -24.32 -15.81 -13.56
N ARG A 97 -23.18 -15.97 -14.25
CA ARG A 97 -22.97 -16.71 -15.52
C ARG A 97 -21.66 -16.23 -16.16
N ARG A 98 -20.72 -17.15 -16.39
CA ARG A 98 -19.57 -16.89 -17.26
C ARG A 98 -20.09 -16.85 -18.69
N GLN A 99 -20.11 -15.67 -19.31
CA GLN A 99 -20.17 -15.57 -20.76
C GLN A 99 -18.82 -15.04 -21.26
N SER A 100 -18.14 -15.88 -22.04
CA SER A 100 -17.02 -15.47 -22.90
C SER A 100 -17.61 -14.93 -24.21
N ILE A 101 -17.23 -13.72 -24.60
CA ILE A 101 -17.53 -13.15 -25.92
C ILE A 101 -16.16 -12.89 -26.58
N PRO A 102 -15.99 -13.19 -27.90
CA PRO A 102 -14.71 -13.35 -28.59
C PRO A 102 -13.80 -12.11 -28.57
#